data_AF-A0A2H0X6Z4-F1
#
_entry.id   AF-A0A2H0X6Z4-F1
#
_cell.length_a   1.000
_cell.length_b   1.000
_cell.length_c   1.000
_cell.angle_alpha   90.00
_cell.angle_beta   90.00
_cell.angle_gamma   90.00
#
_symmetry.space_group_name_H-M   'P 1'
#
loop_
_entity.id
_entity.type
_entity.pdbx_description
1 polymer ?
#
loop_
_entity_poly.entity_id
_entity_poly.type
_entity_poly.pdbx_seq_one_letter_code
_entity_poly.pdbx_strand_id
1 'polypeptide(L)'
;MQPRQRFELIAKQTEEILTKEDLNELLNSEQPLNHYIGFEISGQLHIGSGLMSLYKIKDFQQAGVNCKIFLADWHTVLNNKLGGDPAKIKKLAISYFKEALIASALCAGADPQKIEFILGSDLYHNNDAYWQSLIDISKNLTLSRVVKSSTIMGKLQGGDQAFARLMYPPMQVNDIFNLNINLAHAGMDQRKAHVIAREVATQLKIKPLLNPQNHPIKPVCAHHPLILGLTKPPVWPVKKEDLRETLSAMKMSKSNPASCVFITDSPDEIRSKIQQAFCPPREVSYNPILNWVQHLLYRGSEDRELVIKREVQHGGSLIVNTYQELEDIYARGDLHPNDLKPAVAQAIIDLLEPARKYFEAEERKWALEEMKKVA
;
A
#
# COMPACT_ATOMS: atom_id res chain seq x y z
N MET A 1 1.84 -14.54 -22.47
CA MET A 1 2.69 -13.33 -22.30
C MET A 1 4.11 -13.80 -22.03
N GLN A 2 5.12 -13.22 -22.66
CA GLN A 2 6.52 -13.65 -22.48
C GLN A 2 7.03 -13.31 -21.07
N PRO A 3 7.96 -14.08 -20.47
CA PRO A 3 8.50 -13.83 -19.13
C PRO A 3 8.99 -12.38 -18.92
N ARG A 4 9.68 -11.82 -19.92
CA ARG A 4 10.16 -10.43 -19.89
C ARG A 4 9.04 -9.40 -19.72
N GLN A 5 7.93 -9.55 -20.44
CA GLN A 5 6.78 -8.63 -20.34
C GLN A 5 6.11 -8.73 -18.97
N ARG A 6 6.02 -9.95 -18.42
CA ARG A 6 5.51 -10.17 -17.05
C ARG A 6 6.44 -9.52 -16.02
N PHE A 7 7.76 -9.64 -16.18
CA PHE A 7 8.74 -8.99 -15.33
C PHE A 7 8.56 -7.47 -15.33
N GLU A 8 8.43 -6.86 -16.51
CA GLU A 8 8.26 -5.41 -16.66
C GLU A 8 6.98 -4.93 -15.95
N LEU A 9 5.86 -5.65 -16.08
CA LEU A 9 4.63 -5.35 -15.34
C LEU A 9 4.80 -5.48 -13.81
N ILE A 10 5.42 -6.56 -13.34
CA ILE A 10 5.64 -6.79 -11.91
C ILE A 10 6.55 -5.71 -11.32
N ALA A 11 7.63 -5.34 -12.03
CA ALA A 11 8.59 -4.33 -11.60
C ALA A 11 8.14 -2.88 -11.82
N LYS A 12 7.10 -2.65 -12.63
CA LYS A 12 6.57 -1.30 -12.89
C LYS A 12 6.23 -0.61 -11.57
N GLN A 13 6.90 0.51 -11.32
CA GLN A 13 6.71 1.36 -10.14
C GLN A 13 6.77 0.61 -8.79
N THR A 14 7.60 -0.43 -8.70
CA THR A 14 8.09 -0.93 -7.42
C THR A 14 9.31 -0.12 -6.99
N GLU A 15 9.42 0.19 -5.71
CA GLU A 15 10.63 0.78 -5.13
C GLU A 15 11.73 -0.29 -4.96
N GLU A 16 11.35 -1.53 -4.64
CA GLU A 16 12.28 -2.64 -4.45
C GLU A 16 11.68 -3.98 -4.89
N ILE A 17 12.52 -4.88 -5.38
CA ILE A 17 12.22 -6.30 -5.57
C ILE A 17 13.33 -7.13 -4.92
N LEU A 18 12.96 -8.09 -4.06
CA LEU A 18 13.87 -9.02 -3.40
C LEU A 18 13.62 -10.46 -3.89
N THR A 19 14.39 -11.00 -4.83
CA THR A 19 15.31 -10.27 -5.74
C THR A 19 14.81 -10.35 -7.17
N LYS A 20 15.42 -9.57 -8.07
CA LYS A 20 15.08 -9.60 -9.49
C LYS A 20 15.48 -10.94 -10.13
N GLU A 21 16.55 -11.55 -9.64
CA GLU A 21 17.04 -12.85 -10.07
C GLU A 21 16.00 -13.93 -9.74
N ASP A 22 15.58 -14.02 -8.47
CA ASP A 22 14.52 -14.95 -8.04
C ASP A 22 13.22 -14.73 -8.82
N LEU A 23 12.86 -13.48 -9.14
CA LEU A 23 11.69 -13.17 -9.97
C LEU A 23 11.83 -13.72 -11.39
N ASN A 24 13.01 -13.59 -12.01
CA ASN A 24 13.27 -14.17 -13.33
C ASN A 24 13.19 -15.70 -13.28
N GLU A 25 13.78 -16.34 -12.27
CA GLU A 25 13.68 -17.79 -12.09
C GLU A 25 12.22 -18.23 -11.91
N LEU A 26 11.47 -17.53 -11.08
CA LEU A 26 10.06 -17.80 -10.81
C LEU A 26 9.22 -17.70 -12.09
N LEU A 27 9.45 -16.67 -12.91
CA LEU A 27 8.77 -16.46 -14.18
C LEU A 27 9.10 -17.52 -15.25
N ASN A 28 10.30 -18.09 -15.19
CA ASN A 28 10.75 -19.14 -16.11
C ASN A 28 10.35 -20.56 -15.64
N SER A 29 9.99 -20.72 -14.36
CA SER A 29 9.67 -22.04 -13.77
C SER A 29 8.26 -22.56 -14.08
N GLU A 30 7.48 -21.84 -14.88
CA GLU A 30 6.07 -22.13 -15.25
C GLU A 30 5.08 -22.32 -14.08
N GLN A 31 5.51 -22.18 -12.83
CA GLN A 31 4.64 -22.30 -11.68
C GLN A 31 3.66 -21.11 -11.58
N PRO A 32 2.44 -21.32 -11.07
CA PRO A 32 1.51 -20.23 -10.82
C PRO A 32 2.11 -19.20 -9.86
N LEU A 33 1.98 -17.91 -10.19
CA LEU A 33 2.36 -16.83 -9.30
C LEU A 33 1.21 -16.56 -8.33
N ASN A 34 1.46 -16.77 -7.04
CA ASN A 34 0.52 -16.49 -5.97
C ASN A 34 1.00 -15.26 -5.20
N HIS A 35 0.21 -14.20 -5.30
CA HIS A 35 0.44 -12.93 -4.65
C HIS A 35 -0.46 -12.77 -3.43
N TYR A 36 0.03 -12.04 -2.44
CA TYR A 36 -0.85 -11.41 -1.46
C TYR A 36 -0.32 -10.04 -1.02
N ILE A 37 -1.22 -9.25 -0.44
CA ILE A 37 -0.91 -8.09 0.40
C ILE A 37 -1.87 -8.06 1.59
N GLY A 38 -1.34 -7.81 2.79
CA GLY A 38 -2.10 -7.76 4.04
C GLY A 38 -2.44 -6.33 4.50
N PHE A 39 -3.62 -6.16 5.09
CA PHE A 39 -4.08 -4.89 5.67
C PHE A 39 -4.61 -5.07 7.10
N GLU A 40 -4.12 -4.24 8.02
CA GLU A 40 -4.78 -4.02 9.31
C GLU A 40 -6.07 -3.21 9.12
N ILE A 41 -7.11 -3.56 9.87
CA ILE A 41 -8.41 -2.88 9.91
C ILE A 41 -8.30 -1.67 10.85
N SER A 42 -7.66 -0.63 10.36
CA SER A 42 -7.09 0.46 11.18
C SER A 42 -7.75 1.82 10.97
N GLY A 43 -9.03 1.87 10.61
CA GLY A 43 -9.75 3.11 10.26
C GLY A 43 -9.90 3.30 8.75
N GLN A 44 -10.48 4.43 8.33
CA GLN A 44 -10.79 4.72 6.92
C GLN A 44 -9.59 4.47 5.98
N LEU A 45 -9.88 3.95 4.78
CA LEU A 45 -8.85 3.62 3.79
C LEU A 45 -8.42 4.88 3.03
N HIS A 46 -7.15 5.26 3.18
CA HIS A 46 -6.58 6.39 2.43
C HIS A 46 -6.04 5.96 1.06
N ILE A 47 -5.93 6.92 0.15
CA ILE A 47 -5.50 6.65 -1.24
C ILE A 47 -4.11 6.04 -1.34
N GLY A 48 -3.24 6.25 -0.36
CA GLY A 48 -1.92 5.62 -0.29
C GLY A 48 -2.00 4.11 -0.12
N SER A 49 -2.77 3.61 0.85
CA SER A 49 -2.95 2.17 1.00
C SER A 49 -3.85 1.58 -0.07
N GLY A 50 -4.92 2.30 -0.46
CA GLY A 50 -5.85 1.85 -1.49
C GLY A 50 -5.21 1.85 -2.87
N LEU A 51 -5.02 3.03 -3.46
CA LEU A 51 -4.62 3.14 -4.87
C LEU A 51 -3.25 2.53 -5.13
N MET A 52 -2.21 2.79 -4.32
CA MET A 52 -0.86 2.23 -4.60
C MET A 52 -0.86 0.70 -4.63
N SER A 53 -1.57 0.08 -3.69
CA SER A 53 -1.69 -1.37 -3.63
C SER A 53 -2.48 -1.92 -4.82
N LEU A 54 -3.63 -1.33 -5.12
CA LEU A 54 -4.53 -1.81 -6.17
C LEU A 54 -3.98 -1.54 -7.57
N TYR A 55 -3.18 -0.50 -7.72
CA TYR A 55 -2.40 -0.22 -8.92
C TYR A 55 -1.35 -1.31 -9.20
N LYS A 56 -0.65 -1.83 -8.17
CA LYS A 56 0.20 -3.02 -8.36
C LYS A 56 -0.62 -4.27 -8.65
N ILE A 57 -1.75 -4.47 -7.97
CA ILE A 57 -2.64 -5.61 -8.22
C ILE A 57 -3.11 -5.62 -9.68
N LYS A 58 -3.44 -4.46 -10.27
CA LYS A 58 -3.72 -4.36 -11.71
C LYS A 58 -2.57 -4.89 -12.56
N ASP A 59 -1.34 -4.42 -12.31
CA ASP A 59 -0.17 -4.87 -13.07
C ASP A 59 0.05 -6.39 -12.89
N PHE A 60 -0.16 -6.92 -11.67
CA PHE A 60 -0.04 -8.34 -11.36
C PHE A 60 -1.13 -9.17 -12.07
N GLN A 61 -2.38 -8.72 -12.09
CA GLN A 61 -3.46 -9.35 -12.84
C GLN A 61 -3.14 -9.41 -14.34
N GLN A 62 -2.61 -8.32 -14.91
CA GLN A 62 -2.15 -8.27 -16.31
C GLN A 62 -0.99 -9.25 -16.57
N ALA A 63 -0.11 -9.44 -15.59
CA ALA A 63 0.98 -10.42 -15.65
C ALA A 63 0.55 -11.88 -15.38
N GLY A 64 -0.75 -12.13 -15.18
CA GLY A 64 -1.31 -13.47 -14.92
C GLY A 64 -0.98 -14.00 -13.53
N VAL A 65 -0.92 -13.11 -12.53
CA VAL A 65 -0.71 -13.46 -11.12
C VAL A 65 -2.06 -13.67 -10.43
N ASN A 66 -2.14 -14.68 -9.56
CA ASN A 66 -3.27 -14.91 -8.67
C ASN A 66 -3.19 -13.93 -7.49
N CYS A 67 -4.01 -12.90 -7.49
CA CYS A 67 -3.94 -11.82 -6.50
C CYS A 67 -4.85 -12.07 -5.30
N LYS A 68 -4.27 -12.03 -4.10
CA LYS A 68 -4.99 -12.12 -2.83
C LYS A 68 -4.88 -10.83 -2.03
N ILE A 69 -5.95 -10.50 -1.31
CA ILE A 69 -5.96 -9.46 -0.28
C ILE A 69 -6.25 -10.12 1.06
N PHE A 70 -5.36 -9.92 2.02
CA PHE A 70 -5.47 -10.48 3.35
C PHE A 70 -5.97 -9.44 4.36
N LEU A 71 -7.15 -9.67 4.91
CA LEU A 71 -7.77 -8.84 5.94
C LEU A 71 -7.30 -9.32 7.31
N ALA A 72 -6.28 -8.65 7.85
CA ALA A 72 -5.51 -9.10 8.99
C ALA A 72 -6.21 -8.72 10.33
N ASP A 73 -7.35 -9.33 10.61
CA ASP A 73 -8.18 -9.04 11.79
C ASP A 73 -7.48 -9.37 13.13
N TRP A 74 -6.84 -10.52 13.27
CA TRP A 74 -6.07 -10.83 14.49
C TRP A 74 -4.87 -9.90 14.66
N HIS A 75 -4.16 -9.60 13.57
CA HIS A 75 -3.06 -8.63 13.58
C HIS A 75 -3.53 -7.25 14.07
N THR A 76 -4.73 -6.85 13.65
CA THR A 76 -5.39 -5.62 14.11
C THR A 76 -5.67 -5.66 15.62
N VAL A 77 -6.12 -6.80 16.15
CA VAL A 77 -6.28 -7.02 17.61
C VAL A 77 -4.93 -6.92 18.33
N LEU A 78 -3.89 -7.60 17.84
CA LEU A 78 -2.54 -7.57 18.43
C LEU A 78 -1.95 -6.16 18.47
N ASN A 79 -2.28 -5.31 17.50
CA ASN A 79 -1.84 -3.91 17.47
C ASN A 79 -2.76 -2.95 18.27
N ASN A 80 -3.80 -3.47 18.92
CA ASN A 80 -4.78 -2.74 19.73
C ASN A 80 -5.51 -1.62 18.96
N LYS A 81 -5.81 -1.85 17.67
CA LYS A 81 -6.61 -0.93 16.87
C LYS A 81 -8.09 -1.12 17.19
N LEU A 82 -8.90 -0.06 17.02
CA LEU A 82 -10.35 -0.10 17.24
C LEU A 82 -10.74 -0.62 18.64
N GLY A 83 -9.90 -0.36 19.65
CA GLY A 83 -10.09 -0.83 21.02
C GLY A 83 -9.73 -2.30 21.26
N GLY A 84 -9.17 -2.99 20.27
CA GLY A 84 -8.79 -4.40 20.40
C GLY A 84 -9.98 -5.38 20.38
N ASP A 85 -11.18 -4.92 20.00
CA ASP A 85 -12.40 -5.74 19.94
C ASP A 85 -12.42 -6.64 18.70
N PRO A 86 -12.24 -7.97 18.84
CA PRO A 86 -12.15 -8.88 17.70
C PRO A 86 -13.45 -8.95 16.88
N ALA A 87 -14.62 -8.88 17.53
CA ALA A 87 -15.91 -8.98 16.85
C ALA A 87 -16.15 -7.73 15.98
N LYS A 88 -15.87 -6.55 16.55
CA LYS A 88 -15.94 -5.28 15.82
C LYS A 88 -14.94 -5.22 14.66
N ILE A 89 -13.71 -5.67 14.89
CA ILE A 89 -12.67 -5.72 13.85
C ILE A 89 -13.10 -6.66 12.71
N LYS A 90 -13.54 -7.88 13.00
CA LYS A 90 -14.02 -8.84 11.99
C LYS A 90 -15.20 -8.27 11.20
N LYS A 91 -16.16 -7.64 11.89
CA LYS A 91 -17.30 -6.97 11.25
C LYS A 91 -16.84 -5.88 10.28
N LEU A 92 -15.94 -4.99 10.69
CA LEU A 92 -15.46 -3.88 9.85
C LEU A 92 -14.49 -4.34 8.74
N ALA A 93 -13.78 -5.45 8.94
CA ALA A 93 -12.98 -6.09 7.91
C ALA A 93 -13.84 -6.43 6.69
N ILE A 94 -14.98 -7.07 6.93
CA ILE A 94 -15.89 -7.56 5.89
C ILE A 94 -16.78 -6.44 5.37
N SER A 95 -17.44 -5.69 6.26
CA SER A 95 -18.46 -4.71 5.86
C SER A 95 -17.88 -3.44 5.24
N TYR A 96 -16.69 -3.00 5.66
CA TYR A 96 -16.07 -1.77 5.15
C TYR A 96 -14.77 -2.02 4.40
N PHE A 97 -13.77 -2.66 5.01
CA PHE A 97 -12.42 -2.70 4.43
C PHE A 97 -12.35 -3.45 3.12
N LYS A 98 -13.02 -4.61 3.03
CA LYS A 98 -13.20 -5.34 1.78
C LYS A 98 -13.83 -4.46 0.70
N GLU A 99 -14.95 -3.80 1.02
CA GLU A 99 -15.68 -2.93 0.09
C GLU A 99 -14.86 -1.71 -0.33
N ALA A 100 -14.07 -1.13 0.57
CA ALA A 100 -13.14 -0.04 0.31
C ALA A 100 -12.01 -0.46 -0.64
N LEU A 101 -11.49 -1.69 -0.49
CA LEU A 101 -10.47 -2.24 -1.37
C LEU A 101 -11.04 -2.59 -2.76
N ILE A 102 -12.29 -3.07 -2.84
CA ILE A 102 -13.02 -3.25 -4.11
C ILE A 102 -13.21 -1.90 -4.81
N ALA A 103 -13.68 -0.89 -4.10
CA ALA A 103 -13.83 0.47 -4.64
C ALA A 103 -12.48 1.04 -5.14
N SER A 104 -11.39 0.79 -4.39
CA SER A 104 -10.04 1.18 -4.80
C SER A 104 -9.58 0.44 -6.06
N ALA A 105 -9.96 -0.84 -6.22
CA ALA A 105 -9.65 -1.64 -7.39
C ALA A 105 -10.32 -1.06 -8.65
N LEU A 106 -11.60 -0.66 -8.53
CA LEU A 106 -12.32 0.03 -9.60
C LEU A 106 -11.63 1.34 -10.01
N CYS A 107 -11.23 2.18 -9.06
CA CYS A 107 -10.51 3.42 -9.35
C CYS A 107 -9.15 3.17 -10.02
N ALA A 108 -8.42 2.14 -9.57
CA ALA A 108 -7.14 1.77 -10.14
C ALA A 108 -7.25 1.14 -11.55
N GLY A 109 -8.44 0.65 -11.92
CA GLY A 109 -8.68 -0.15 -13.12
C GLY A 109 -8.19 -1.60 -12.98
N ALA A 110 -8.12 -2.12 -11.76
CA ALA A 110 -7.99 -3.55 -11.47
C ALA A 110 -9.36 -4.22 -11.57
N ASP A 111 -9.38 -5.53 -11.80
CA ASP A 111 -10.61 -6.33 -11.82
C ASP A 111 -10.89 -6.89 -10.41
N PRO A 112 -11.92 -6.40 -9.69
CA PRO A 112 -12.20 -6.86 -8.34
C PRO A 112 -12.64 -8.33 -8.28
N GLN A 113 -13.18 -8.90 -9.36
CA GLN A 113 -13.64 -10.28 -9.39
C GLN A 113 -12.47 -11.28 -9.42
N LYS A 114 -11.29 -10.83 -9.84
CA LYS A 114 -10.04 -11.60 -9.85
C LYS A 114 -9.20 -11.38 -8.57
N ILE A 115 -9.78 -10.78 -7.53
CA ILE A 115 -9.13 -10.60 -6.23
C ILE A 115 -9.78 -11.55 -5.24
N GLU A 116 -8.97 -12.46 -4.71
CA GLU A 116 -9.40 -13.36 -3.64
C GLU A 116 -9.21 -12.65 -2.29
N PHE A 117 -10.29 -12.47 -1.53
CA PHE A 117 -10.25 -11.88 -0.20
C PHE A 117 -10.19 -12.98 0.86
N ILE A 118 -9.19 -12.90 1.73
CA ILE A 118 -8.96 -13.87 2.80
C ILE A 118 -9.01 -13.14 4.13
N LEU A 119 -9.82 -13.62 5.06
CA LEU A 119 -9.86 -13.11 6.43
C LEU A 119 -8.89 -13.88 7.31
N GLY A 120 -8.10 -13.18 8.13
CA GLY A 120 -7.12 -13.82 9.01
C GLY A 120 -7.74 -14.86 9.94
N SER A 121 -8.83 -14.52 10.63
CA SER A 121 -9.53 -15.47 11.49
C SER A 121 -10.00 -16.72 10.75
N ASP A 122 -10.35 -16.64 9.47
CA ASP A 122 -10.76 -17.81 8.68
C ASP A 122 -9.54 -18.68 8.30
N LEU A 123 -8.37 -18.08 8.03
CA LEU A 123 -7.12 -18.81 7.81
C LEU A 123 -6.67 -19.59 9.06
N TYR A 124 -6.90 -19.04 10.25
CA TYR A 124 -6.41 -19.60 11.51
C TYR A 124 -7.37 -20.62 12.14
N HIS A 125 -8.66 -20.52 11.84
CA HIS A 125 -9.67 -21.39 12.41
C HIS A 125 -9.51 -22.84 11.92
N ASN A 126 -9.52 -23.81 12.85
CA ASN A 126 -9.35 -25.24 12.57
C ASN A 126 -8.11 -25.57 11.70
N ASN A 127 -7.03 -24.82 11.89
CA ASN A 127 -5.80 -24.96 11.10
C ASN A 127 -4.58 -25.23 12.00
N ASP A 128 -4.48 -26.44 12.53
CA ASP A 128 -3.35 -26.85 13.37
C ASP A 128 -2.01 -26.71 12.66
N ALA A 129 -1.98 -26.94 11.35
CA ALA A 129 -0.78 -26.80 10.53
C ALA A 129 -0.24 -25.37 10.52
N TYR A 130 -1.12 -24.36 10.56
CA TYR A 130 -0.70 -22.96 10.69
C TYR A 130 0.08 -22.73 11.98
N TRP A 131 -0.45 -23.21 13.12
CA TRP A 131 0.19 -23.02 14.42
C TRP A 131 1.48 -23.84 14.55
N GLN A 132 1.53 -25.05 14.00
CA GLN A 132 2.77 -25.84 13.91
C GLN A 132 3.84 -25.11 13.08
N SER A 133 3.45 -24.53 11.94
CA SER A 133 4.34 -23.74 11.08
C SER A 133 4.82 -22.46 11.79
N LEU A 134 3.99 -21.82 12.60
CA LEU A 134 4.37 -20.66 13.40
C LEU A 134 5.49 -21.01 14.40
N ILE A 135 5.40 -22.17 15.06
CA ILE A 135 6.45 -22.67 15.96
C ILE A 135 7.73 -22.95 15.17
N ASP A 136 7.62 -23.58 14.00
CA ASP A 136 8.76 -23.88 13.12
C ASP A 136 9.49 -22.61 12.67
N ILE A 137 8.77 -21.58 12.24
CA ILE A 137 9.33 -20.25 11.94
C ILE A 137 10.00 -19.66 13.18
N SER A 138 9.32 -19.68 14.32
CA SER A 138 9.81 -19.06 15.56
C SER A 138 11.13 -19.69 16.05
N LYS A 139 11.34 -20.99 15.83
CA LYS A 139 12.60 -21.68 16.15
C LYS A 139 13.80 -21.20 15.32
N ASN A 140 13.55 -20.60 14.17
CA ASN A 140 14.57 -20.05 13.28
C ASN A 140 14.74 -18.53 13.46
N LEU A 141 14.14 -17.92 14.49
CA LEU A 141 14.23 -16.51 14.81
C LEU A 141 14.83 -16.28 16.20
N THR A 142 15.59 -15.19 16.34
CA THR A 142 16.02 -14.69 17.65
C THR A 142 15.06 -13.62 18.15
N LEU A 143 14.92 -13.49 19.48
CA LEU A 143 14.12 -12.43 20.09
C LEU A 143 14.56 -11.04 19.61
N SER A 144 15.88 -10.78 19.54
CA SER A 144 16.41 -9.51 19.05
C SER A 144 15.97 -9.21 17.61
N ARG A 145 15.89 -10.23 16.75
CA ARG A 145 15.42 -10.09 15.37
C ARG A 145 13.94 -9.67 15.33
N VAL A 146 13.10 -10.33 16.13
CA VAL A 146 11.67 -10.01 16.25
C VAL A 146 11.48 -8.58 16.76
N VAL A 147 12.18 -8.18 17.82
CA VAL A 147 12.10 -6.82 18.38
C VAL A 147 12.47 -5.75 17.35
N LYS A 148 13.56 -5.96 16.58
CA LYS A 148 13.97 -5.01 15.51
C LYS A 148 12.96 -4.89 14.36
N SER A 149 12.10 -5.89 14.19
CA SER A 149 11.06 -5.93 13.16
C SER A 149 9.74 -5.27 13.59
N SER A 150 9.55 -4.93 14.87
CA SER A 150 8.33 -4.29 15.40
C SER A 150 7.90 -2.99 14.71
N THR A 151 8.82 -2.32 14.00
CA THR A 151 8.52 -1.10 13.24
C THR A 151 7.49 -1.30 12.13
N ILE A 152 7.29 -2.53 11.64
CA ILE A 152 6.27 -2.85 10.63
C ILE A 152 4.84 -2.54 11.10
N MET A 153 4.62 -2.51 12.42
CA MET A 153 3.34 -2.16 13.06
C MET A 153 3.19 -0.64 13.33
N GLY A 154 4.15 0.18 12.87
CA GLY A 154 4.15 1.63 13.07
C GLY A 154 4.56 2.11 14.47
N LYS A 155 5.27 1.29 15.25
CA LYS A 155 5.74 1.65 16.61
C LYS A 155 7.27 1.74 16.68
N LEU A 156 7.77 2.67 17.51
CA LEU A 156 9.20 2.84 17.80
C LEU A 156 9.72 1.70 18.68
N GLN A 157 11.04 1.47 18.65
CA GLN A 157 11.71 0.47 19.49
C GLN A 157 11.78 0.95 20.96
N GLY A 158 11.56 0.04 21.91
CA GLY A 158 11.67 0.30 23.35
C GLY A 158 10.34 0.30 24.12
N GLY A 159 10.43 0.18 25.45
CA GLY A 159 9.31 0.15 26.41
C GLY A 159 8.80 -1.25 26.80
N ASP A 160 8.03 -1.33 27.90
CA ASP A 160 7.25 -2.52 28.27
C ASP A 160 6.19 -2.79 27.19
N GLN A 161 6.48 -3.75 26.32
CA GLN A 161 5.57 -4.14 25.25
C GLN A 161 4.87 -5.44 25.61
N ALA A 162 3.54 -5.48 25.44
CA ALA A 162 2.78 -6.72 25.57
C ALA A 162 3.36 -7.80 24.65
N PHE A 163 3.54 -9.02 25.17
CA PHE A 163 4.08 -10.16 24.42
C PHE A 163 3.34 -10.42 23.10
N ALA A 164 2.04 -10.14 23.06
CA ALA A 164 1.21 -10.15 21.85
C ALA A 164 1.85 -9.45 20.64
N ARG A 165 2.63 -8.38 20.85
CA ARG A 165 3.31 -7.65 19.77
C ARG A 165 4.50 -8.42 19.18
N LEU A 166 5.15 -9.27 19.98
CA LEU A 166 6.23 -10.13 19.50
C LEU A 166 5.71 -11.28 18.64
N MET A 167 4.44 -11.64 18.79
CA MET A 167 3.78 -12.65 17.95
C MET A 167 3.47 -12.13 16.54
N TYR A 168 3.28 -10.82 16.38
CA TYR A 168 2.85 -10.22 15.12
C TYR A 168 3.84 -10.50 13.96
N PRO A 169 5.15 -10.19 14.05
CA PRO A 169 6.03 -10.42 12.90
C PRO A 169 6.15 -11.90 12.49
N PRO A 170 6.31 -12.88 13.41
CA PRO A 170 6.27 -14.30 13.06
C PRO A 170 4.95 -14.72 12.41
N MET A 171 3.79 -14.21 12.86
CA MET A 171 2.50 -14.50 12.22
C MET A 171 2.43 -13.96 10.79
N GLN A 172 2.84 -12.71 10.56
CA GLN A 172 2.88 -12.12 9.22
C GLN A 172 3.81 -12.90 8.27
N VAL A 173 4.94 -13.41 8.79
CA VAL A 173 5.83 -14.30 8.02
C VAL A 173 5.15 -15.63 7.74
N ASN A 174 4.47 -16.22 8.73
CA ASN A 174 3.77 -17.50 8.60
C ASN A 174 2.61 -17.46 7.61
N ASP A 175 1.93 -16.31 7.49
CA ASP A 175 0.87 -16.10 6.51
C ASP A 175 1.38 -16.32 5.07
N ILE A 176 2.60 -15.85 4.74
CA ILE A 176 3.21 -16.03 3.40
C ILE A 176 3.30 -17.51 3.05
N PHE A 177 3.77 -18.33 3.99
CA PHE A 177 3.98 -19.76 3.78
C PHE A 177 2.65 -20.55 3.76
N ASN A 178 1.72 -20.23 4.66
CA ASN A 178 0.44 -20.94 4.75
C ASN A 178 -0.50 -20.61 3.59
N LEU A 179 -0.37 -19.42 3.00
CA LEU A 179 -1.10 -19.02 1.80
C LEU A 179 -0.39 -19.42 0.49
N ASN A 180 0.74 -20.14 0.57
CA ASN A 180 1.56 -20.56 -0.57
C ASN A 180 1.96 -19.40 -1.50
N ILE A 181 2.40 -18.28 -0.91
CA ILE A 181 2.74 -17.05 -1.60
C ILE A 181 4.18 -17.08 -2.09
N ASN A 182 4.38 -17.07 -3.41
CA ASN A 182 5.70 -16.92 -4.02
C ASN A 182 5.98 -15.49 -4.53
N LEU A 183 4.99 -14.58 -4.47
CA LEU A 183 5.13 -13.15 -4.73
C LEU A 183 4.50 -12.30 -3.60
N ALA A 184 5.27 -12.03 -2.54
CA ALA A 184 4.80 -11.23 -1.40
C ALA A 184 4.87 -9.71 -1.71
N HIS A 185 3.74 -9.00 -1.59
CA HIS A 185 3.66 -7.57 -1.91
C HIS A 185 3.27 -6.75 -0.70
N ALA A 186 3.94 -5.62 -0.52
CA ALA A 186 3.59 -4.65 0.51
C ALA A 186 4.15 -3.25 0.18
N GLY A 187 3.87 -2.27 1.05
CA GLY A 187 4.63 -1.01 1.07
C GLY A 187 6.04 -1.22 1.63
N MET A 188 6.94 -0.27 1.39
CA MET A 188 8.32 -0.33 1.90
C MET A 188 8.44 -0.45 3.42
N ASP A 189 7.44 0.01 4.17
CA ASP A 189 7.42 -0.12 5.63
C ASP A 189 7.27 -1.55 6.14
N GLN A 190 6.81 -2.48 5.31
CA GLN A 190 6.68 -3.91 5.63
C GLN A 190 7.92 -4.74 5.24
N ARG A 191 8.94 -4.12 4.63
CA ARG A 191 10.14 -4.79 4.11
C ARG A 191 10.79 -5.75 5.09
N LYS A 192 10.87 -5.39 6.38
CA LYS A 192 11.54 -6.22 7.40
C LYS A 192 10.91 -7.60 7.57
N ALA A 193 9.58 -7.71 7.52
CA ALA A 193 8.89 -9.01 7.61
C ALA A 193 9.23 -9.88 6.40
N HIS A 194 9.25 -9.30 5.21
CA HIS A 194 9.61 -9.99 3.96
C HIS A 194 11.08 -10.47 3.94
N VAL A 195 12.00 -9.66 4.47
CA VAL A 195 13.39 -10.09 4.65
C VAL A 195 13.48 -11.29 5.60
N ILE A 196 12.75 -11.26 6.72
CA ILE A 196 12.69 -12.39 7.65
C ILE A 196 12.12 -13.64 6.96
N ALA A 197 11.04 -13.50 6.19
CA ALA A 197 10.45 -14.61 5.44
C ALA A 197 11.49 -15.28 4.52
N ARG A 198 12.28 -14.48 3.80
CA ARG A 198 13.34 -14.99 2.93
C ARG A 198 14.51 -15.64 3.70
N GLU A 199 14.84 -15.15 4.89
CA GLU A 199 15.89 -15.70 5.76
C GLU A 199 15.50 -17.11 6.27
N VAL A 200 14.23 -17.32 6.64
CA VAL A 200 13.77 -18.59 7.21
C VAL A 200 13.29 -19.60 6.16
N ALA A 201 12.95 -19.17 4.95
CA ALA A 201 12.25 -19.98 3.94
C ALA A 201 12.84 -21.38 3.70
N THR A 202 14.17 -21.50 3.59
CA THR A 202 14.85 -22.78 3.31
C THR A 202 15.08 -23.65 4.54
N GLN A 203 14.70 -23.17 5.73
CA GLN A 203 14.85 -23.86 7.02
C GLN A 203 13.53 -24.49 7.49
N LEU A 204 12.41 -24.12 6.87
CA LEU A 204 11.08 -24.58 7.25
C LEU A 204 10.85 -26.04 6.84
N LYS A 205 10.21 -26.78 7.75
CA LYS A 205 9.89 -28.20 7.62
C LYS A 205 8.39 -28.45 7.54
N ILE A 206 7.58 -27.63 8.21
CA ILE A 206 6.12 -27.86 8.31
C ILE A 206 5.39 -27.38 7.04
N LYS A 207 5.66 -26.14 6.60
CA LYS A 207 5.05 -25.53 5.40
C LYS A 207 6.08 -24.75 4.58
N PRO A 208 7.09 -25.41 3.98
CA PRO A 208 8.00 -24.72 3.07
C PRO A 208 7.28 -24.31 1.76
N LEU A 209 7.74 -23.23 1.13
CA LEU A 209 7.42 -22.96 -0.27
C LEU A 209 8.32 -23.83 -1.14
N LEU A 210 7.72 -24.54 -2.09
CA LEU A 210 8.42 -25.49 -2.95
C LEU A 210 8.24 -25.12 -4.42
N ASN A 211 9.27 -25.35 -5.24
CA ASN A 211 9.16 -25.30 -6.69
C ASN A 211 8.56 -26.62 -7.25
N PRO A 212 8.28 -26.72 -8.57
CA PRO A 212 7.76 -27.95 -9.17
C PRO A 212 8.64 -29.19 -9.00
N GLN A 213 9.92 -29.03 -8.68
CA GLN A 213 10.87 -30.10 -8.39
C GLN A 213 10.95 -30.46 -6.89
N ASN A 214 10.04 -29.95 -6.06
CA ASN A 214 10.00 -30.13 -4.61
C ASN A 214 11.23 -29.58 -3.86
N HIS A 215 11.95 -28.61 -4.44
CA HIS A 215 13.02 -27.90 -3.76
C HIS A 215 12.49 -26.65 -3.06
N PRO A 216 12.93 -26.36 -1.82
CA PRO A 216 12.58 -25.12 -1.13
C PRO A 216 12.97 -23.89 -1.92
N ILE A 217 12.04 -22.94 -2.02
CA ILE A 217 12.26 -21.63 -2.65
C ILE A 217 12.00 -20.50 -1.67
N LYS A 218 12.57 -19.34 -1.98
CA LYS A 218 12.31 -18.09 -1.26
C LYS A 218 11.18 -17.33 -1.95
N PRO A 219 10.26 -16.70 -1.21
CA PRO A 219 9.27 -15.83 -1.84
C PRO A 219 9.99 -14.63 -2.46
N VAL A 220 9.58 -14.24 -3.66
CA VAL A 220 9.93 -12.95 -4.24
C VAL A 220 9.14 -11.88 -3.49
N CYS A 221 9.78 -10.78 -3.11
CA CYS A 221 9.10 -9.69 -2.42
C CYS A 221 9.09 -8.43 -3.29
N ALA A 222 7.92 -7.87 -3.56
CA ALA A 222 7.75 -6.64 -4.33
C ALA A 222 7.22 -5.51 -3.43
N HIS A 223 7.98 -4.42 -3.33
CA HIS A 223 7.62 -3.30 -2.46
C HIS A 223 7.28 -2.06 -3.29
N HIS A 224 6.11 -1.47 -3.03
CA HIS A 224 5.70 -0.22 -3.65
C HIS A 224 6.13 0.98 -2.79
N PRO A 225 6.37 2.16 -3.40
CA PRO A 225 6.75 3.35 -2.66
C PRO A 225 5.61 3.86 -1.78
N LEU A 226 5.96 4.47 -0.67
CA LEU A 226 5.01 5.15 0.21
C LEU A 226 4.80 6.58 -0.29
N ILE A 227 3.55 6.99 -0.44
CA ILE A 227 3.23 8.36 -0.85
C ILE A 227 3.15 9.30 0.36
N LEU A 228 3.55 10.55 0.12
CA LEU A 228 3.67 11.56 1.16
C LEU A 228 2.31 12.01 1.70
N GLY A 229 2.27 12.34 2.99
CA GLY A 229 1.19 13.09 3.59
C GLY A 229 1.20 14.55 3.13
N LEU A 230 0.04 15.18 3.14
CA LEU A 230 -0.16 16.54 2.64
C LEU A 230 0.45 17.64 3.53
N THR A 231 0.96 17.30 4.71
CA THR A 231 1.41 18.29 5.71
C THR A 231 2.86 18.73 5.51
N LYS A 232 3.18 19.93 6.00
CA LYS A 232 4.56 20.44 6.09
C LYS A 232 5.39 19.55 7.03
N PRO A 233 6.65 19.23 6.70
CA PRO A 233 7.52 18.50 7.61
C PRO A 233 7.85 19.33 8.86
N PRO A 234 8.15 18.67 10.00
CA PRO A 234 8.41 19.37 11.26
C PRO A 234 9.63 20.30 11.19
N VAL A 235 10.63 19.96 10.37
CA VAL A 235 11.81 20.77 10.10
C VAL A 235 11.81 21.19 8.63
N TRP A 236 11.97 22.49 8.37
CA TRP A 236 12.03 23.06 7.02
C TRP A 236 13.05 24.20 6.93
N PRO A 237 13.93 24.25 5.91
CA PRO A 237 14.09 23.28 4.81
C PRO A 237 14.66 21.94 5.27
N VAL A 238 14.33 20.86 4.55
CA VAL A 238 14.88 19.53 4.82
C VAL A 238 16.31 19.47 4.30
N LYS A 239 17.27 19.08 5.16
CA LYS A 239 18.65 18.87 4.72
C LYS A 239 18.73 17.64 3.84
N LYS A 240 19.61 17.65 2.83
CA LYS A 240 19.76 16.50 1.90
C LYS A 240 20.09 15.19 2.62
N GLU A 241 20.88 15.26 3.68
CA GLU A 241 21.26 14.12 4.53
C GLU A 241 20.04 13.49 5.24
N ASP A 242 19.07 14.30 5.63
CA ASP A 242 17.88 13.90 6.39
C ASP A 242 16.68 13.56 5.48
N LEU A 243 16.82 13.74 4.16
CA LEU A 243 15.69 13.66 3.22
C LEU A 243 15.04 12.27 3.24
N ARG A 244 15.85 11.21 3.20
CA ARG A 244 15.33 9.83 3.17
C ARG A 244 14.54 9.49 4.45
N GLU A 245 15.06 9.90 5.60
CA GLU A 245 14.38 9.70 6.88
C GLU A 245 13.09 10.51 6.95
N THR A 246 13.13 11.78 6.51
CA THR A 246 11.97 12.66 6.46
C THR A 246 10.87 12.11 5.55
N LEU A 247 11.21 11.62 4.35
CA LEU A 247 10.26 10.99 3.42
C LEU A 247 9.59 9.77 4.06
N SER A 248 10.35 8.93 4.77
CA SER A 248 9.81 7.76 5.47
C SER A 248 8.90 8.14 6.64
N ALA A 249 9.20 9.22 7.36
CA ALA A 249 8.43 9.69 8.51
C ALA A 249 7.14 10.42 8.08
N MET A 250 7.18 11.12 6.95
CA MET A 250 6.08 11.95 6.45
C MET A 250 5.14 11.21 5.51
N LYS A 251 5.11 9.87 5.56
CA LYS A 251 4.09 9.07 4.87
C LYS A 251 2.68 9.44 5.35
N MET A 252 1.67 9.25 4.50
CA MET A 252 0.29 9.41 4.95
C MET A 252 -0.01 8.55 6.18
N SER A 253 -0.60 9.18 7.19
CA SER A 253 -1.00 8.52 8.42
C SER A 253 -2.46 8.83 8.73
N LYS A 254 -3.20 7.78 9.09
CA LYS A 254 -4.59 7.88 9.55
C LYS A 254 -4.73 8.70 10.85
N SER A 255 -3.64 8.84 11.62
CA SER A 255 -3.63 9.62 12.86
C SER A 255 -3.74 11.13 12.65
N ASN A 256 -3.58 11.62 11.42
CA ASN A 256 -3.82 13.01 11.08
C ASN A 256 -4.75 13.07 9.84
N PRO A 257 -6.08 13.17 10.02
CA PRO A 257 -7.02 13.24 8.91
C PRO A 257 -6.77 14.39 7.92
N ALA A 258 -6.12 15.47 8.36
CA ALA A 258 -5.74 16.59 7.48
C ALA A 258 -4.53 16.26 6.59
N SER A 259 -3.73 15.25 6.93
CA SER A 259 -2.57 14.83 6.14
C SER A 259 -2.91 13.81 5.05
N CYS A 260 -4.14 13.30 5.00
CA CYS A 260 -4.52 12.23 4.08
C CYS A 260 -5.89 12.46 3.42
N VAL A 261 -6.03 11.94 2.20
CA VAL A 261 -7.31 11.83 1.49
C VAL A 261 -7.79 10.38 1.58
N PHE A 262 -9.05 10.20 1.94
CA PHE A 262 -9.72 8.90 1.95
C PHE A 262 -10.36 8.63 0.59
N ILE A 263 -10.45 7.35 0.22
CA ILE A 263 -11.03 6.94 -1.07
C ILE A 263 -12.52 7.34 -1.22
N THR A 264 -13.19 7.61 -0.10
CA THR A 264 -14.59 8.01 0.01
C THR A 264 -14.78 9.48 0.37
N ASP A 265 -13.71 10.28 0.40
CA ASP A 265 -13.84 11.72 0.63
C ASP A 265 -14.68 12.35 -0.48
N SER A 266 -15.54 13.29 -0.10
CA SER A 266 -16.32 14.11 -1.03
C SER A 266 -15.43 15.02 -1.87
N PRO A 267 -15.91 15.50 -3.03
CA PRO A 267 -15.17 16.46 -3.84
C PRO A 267 -14.70 17.71 -3.06
N ASP A 268 -15.52 18.21 -2.14
CA ASP A 268 -15.18 19.41 -1.36
C ASP A 268 -14.14 19.13 -0.27
N GLU A 269 -14.20 17.95 0.38
CA GLU A 269 -13.14 17.51 1.30
C GLU A 269 -11.80 17.36 0.57
N ILE A 270 -11.79 16.76 -0.63
CA ILE A 270 -10.58 16.60 -1.46
C ILE A 270 -10.01 17.96 -1.84
N ARG A 271 -10.85 18.90 -2.34
CA ARG A 271 -10.43 20.27 -2.67
C ARG A 271 -9.84 20.97 -1.46
N SER A 272 -10.51 20.93 -0.31
CA SER A 272 -10.06 21.58 0.91
C SER A 272 -8.70 21.04 1.37
N LYS A 273 -8.54 19.71 1.40
CA LYS A 273 -7.28 19.06 1.83
C LYS A 273 -6.12 19.37 0.90
N ILE A 274 -6.33 19.27 -0.42
CA ILE A 274 -5.28 19.57 -1.41
C ILE A 274 -4.94 21.07 -1.43
N GLN A 275 -5.93 21.94 -1.23
CA GLN A 275 -5.69 23.38 -1.14
C GLN A 275 -4.77 23.72 0.05
N GLN A 276 -4.97 23.06 1.19
CA GLN A 276 -4.16 23.25 2.40
C GLN A 276 -2.82 22.51 2.37
N ALA A 277 -2.59 21.64 1.39
CA ALA A 277 -1.40 20.82 1.31
C ALA A 277 -0.11 21.66 1.22
N PHE A 278 0.97 21.13 1.77
CA PHE A 278 2.30 21.68 1.61
C PHE A 278 2.75 21.57 0.14
N CYS A 279 3.02 22.71 -0.50
CA CYS A 279 3.42 22.79 -1.89
C CYS A 279 4.22 24.09 -2.11
N PRO A 280 5.45 24.18 -1.58
CA PRO A 280 6.30 25.37 -1.73
C PRO A 280 6.61 25.66 -3.21
N PRO A 281 6.60 26.93 -3.65
CA PRO A 281 6.94 27.30 -5.03
C PRO A 281 8.35 26.84 -5.42
N ARG A 282 8.51 26.33 -6.65
CA ARG A 282 9.79 25.87 -7.24
C ARG A 282 10.50 24.70 -6.53
N GLU A 283 9.90 24.16 -5.48
CA GLU A 283 10.46 23.06 -4.71
C GLU A 283 9.93 21.72 -5.22
N VAL A 284 10.84 20.86 -5.63
CA VAL A 284 10.58 19.55 -6.24
C VAL A 284 11.10 18.38 -5.42
N SER A 285 12.03 18.62 -4.47
CA SER A 285 12.66 17.56 -3.67
C SER A 285 11.73 17.02 -2.59
N TYR A 286 10.99 17.90 -1.91
CA TYR A 286 9.96 17.53 -0.96
C TYR A 286 8.68 18.31 -1.28
N ASN A 287 7.79 17.68 -2.04
CA ASN A 287 6.53 18.26 -2.44
C ASN A 287 5.44 17.17 -2.53
N PRO A 288 4.54 17.06 -1.54
CA PRO A 288 3.44 16.10 -1.54
C PRO A 288 2.56 16.14 -2.78
N ILE A 289 2.31 17.32 -3.34
CA ILE A 289 1.46 17.46 -4.53
C ILE A 289 2.15 16.87 -5.77
N LEU A 290 3.43 17.19 -6.00
CA LEU A 290 4.19 16.59 -7.11
C LEU A 290 4.35 15.08 -6.92
N ASN A 291 4.61 14.62 -5.69
CA ASN A 291 4.67 13.20 -5.35
C ASN A 291 3.36 12.46 -5.72
N TRP A 292 2.21 13.04 -5.40
CA TRP A 292 0.92 12.46 -5.77
C TRP A 292 0.71 12.46 -7.28
N VAL A 293 1.09 13.52 -7.97
CA VAL A 293 0.99 13.57 -9.43
C VAL A 293 1.82 12.46 -10.07
N GLN A 294 3.08 12.27 -9.64
CA GLN A 294 3.98 11.24 -10.13
C GLN A 294 3.42 9.82 -9.91
N HIS A 295 2.97 9.52 -8.69
CA HIS A 295 2.65 8.16 -8.28
C HIS A 295 1.18 7.78 -8.44
N LEU A 296 0.26 8.74 -8.50
CA LEU A 296 -1.18 8.47 -8.60
C LEU A 296 -1.78 8.83 -9.95
N LEU A 297 -1.35 9.95 -10.55
CA LEU A 297 -1.97 10.47 -11.78
C LEU A 297 -1.21 10.00 -13.03
N TYR A 298 0.12 10.14 -13.07
CA TYR A 298 0.95 9.66 -14.18
C TYR A 298 1.38 8.20 -14.04
N ARG A 299 0.67 7.40 -13.23
CA ARG A 299 0.99 6.00 -13.01
C ARG A 299 0.68 5.13 -14.22
N GLY A 300 1.58 5.17 -15.19
CA GLY A 300 1.62 4.21 -16.29
C GLY A 300 0.49 4.32 -17.30
N SER A 301 -0.22 5.44 -17.32
CA SER A 301 -1.04 5.90 -18.44
C SER A 301 -0.21 6.91 -19.22
N GLU A 302 0.30 6.48 -20.37
CA GLU A 302 0.93 7.37 -21.36
C GLU A 302 -0.10 8.35 -21.95
N ASP A 303 -1.40 8.08 -21.74
CA ASP A 303 -2.53 8.85 -22.28
C ASP A 303 -3.22 9.77 -21.24
N ARG A 304 -2.68 9.94 -20.02
CA ARG A 304 -3.29 10.85 -19.04
C ARG A 304 -2.67 12.23 -19.13
N GLU A 305 -3.48 13.16 -19.60
CA GLU A 305 -3.19 14.58 -19.61
C GLU A 305 -3.59 15.23 -18.28
N LEU A 306 -2.70 16.02 -17.68
CA LEU A 306 -3.08 16.91 -16.58
C LEU A 306 -3.41 18.29 -17.15
N VAL A 307 -4.70 18.62 -17.16
CA VAL A 307 -5.19 19.92 -17.62
C VAL A 307 -5.17 20.93 -16.46
N ILE A 308 -4.29 21.93 -16.56
CA ILE A 308 -4.15 23.01 -15.59
C ILE A 308 -4.80 24.27 -16.16
N LYS A 309 -6.02 24.56 -15.72
CA LYS A 309 -6.77 25.74 -16.15
C LYS A 309 -6.23 26.98 -15.44
N ARG A 310 -5.73 27.94 -16.23
CA ARG A 310 -5.25 29.24 -15.76
C ARG A 310 -5.79 30.35 -16.64
N GLU A 311 -5.94 31.52 -16.05
CA GLU A 311 -6.28 32.73 -16.79
C GLU A 311 -5.14 33.12 -17.74
N VAL A 312 -5.46 33.84 -18.82
CA VAL A 312 -4.46 34.27 -19.82
C VAL A 312 -3.34 35.08 -19.17
N GLN A 313 -3.67 35.90 -18.16
CA GLN A 313 -2.71 36.69 -17.39
C GLN A 313 -1.71 35.86 -16.55
N HIS A 314 -2.01 34.57 -16.30
CA HIS A 314 -1.15 33.64 -15.58
C HIS A 314 -0.52 32.58 -16.50
N GLY A 315 -0.40 32.89 -17.80
CA GLY A 315 0.22 32.02 -18.80
C GLY A 315 -0.74 31.06 -19.53
N GLY A 316 -2.06 31.19 -19.31
CA GLY A 316 -3.08 30.41 -20.02
C GLY A 316 -3.16 28.95 -19.59
N SER A 317 -4.20 28.27 -20.07
CA SER A 317 -4.41 26.85 -19.79
C SER A 317 -3.27 26.01 -20.33
N LEU A 318 -2.78 25.09 -19.52
CA LEU A 318 -1.65 24.21 -19.82
C LEU A 318 -2.11 22.76 -19.80
N ILE A 319 -1.66 21.99 -20.78
CA ILE A 319 -1.83 20.54 -20.81
C ILE A 319 -0.44 19.95 -20.62
N VAL A 320 -0.28 19.14 -19.58
CA VAL A 320 0.98 18.47 -19.26
C VAL A 320 0.81 16.98 -19.50
N ASN A 321 1.73 16.38 -20.26
CA ASN A 321 1.62 14.99 -20.69
C ASN A 321 2.51 14.04 -19.89
N THR A 322 3.58 14.57 -19.28
CA THR A 322 4.53 13.77 -18.51
C THR A 322 4.84 14.40 -17.17
N TYR A 323 5.20 13.57 -16.18
CA TYR A 323 5.67 14.08 -14.90
C TYR A 323 6.94 14.94 -15.03
N GLN A 324 7.87 14.57 -15.93
CA GLN A 324 9.11 15.33 -16.11
C GLN A 324 8.83 16.76 -16.59
N GLU A 325 7.93 16.90 -17.57
CA GLU A 325 7.47 18.20 -18.04
C GLU A 325 6.89 19.03 -16.90
N LEU A 326 6.04 18.43 -16.05
CA LEU A 326 5.46 19.10 -14.88
C LEU A 326 6.52 19.56 -13.88
N GLU A 327 7.49 18.71 -13.59
CA GLU A 327 8.56 18.99 -12.65
C GLU A 327 9.43 20.15 -13.14
N ASP A 328 9.79 20.16 -14.42
CA ASP A 328 10.63 21.19 -15.04
C ASP A 328 9.94 22.56 -15.02
N ILE A 329 8.68 22.65 -15.45
CA ILE A 329 7.93 23.93 -15.43
C ILE A 329 7.72 24.45 -14.00
N TYR A 330 7.53 23.55 -13.03
CA TYR A 330 7.33 23.92 -11.64
C TYR A 330 8.65 24.41 -11.02
N ALA A 331 9.77 23.74 -11.29
CA ALA A 331 11.11 24.13 -10.83
C ALA A 331 11.52 25.50 -11.38
N ARG A 332 11.22 25.81 -12.65
CA ARG A 332 11.46 27.14 -13.24
C ARG A 332 10.57 28.24 -12.66
N GLY A 333 9.44 27.86 -12.07
CA GLY A 333 8.44 28.78 -11.53
C GLY A 333 7.43 29.28 -12.56
N ASP A 334 7.32 28.60 -13.71
CA ASP A 334 6.32 28.88 -14.75
C ASP A 334 4.91 28.41 -14.33
N LEU A 335 4.84 27.56 -13.29
CA LEU A 335 3.62 27.05 -12.69
C LEU A 335 3.58 27.36 -11.20
N HIS A 336 2.55 28.08 -10.75
CA HIS A 336 2.37 28.43 -9.35
C HIS A 336 1.56 27.35 -8.59
N PRO A 337 1.84 27.08 -7.31
CA PRO A 337 1.08 26.13 -6.50
C PRO A 337 -0.45 26.35 -6.51
N ASN A 338 -0.89 27.61 -6.57
CA ASN A 338 -2.33 27.97 -6.59
C ASN A 338 -3.04 27.53 -7.87
N ASP A 339 -2.31 27.30 -8.97
CA ASP A 339 -2.87 26.77 -10.21
C ASP A 339 -2.77 25.24 -10.25
N LEU A 340 -1.65 24.69 -9.73
CA LEU A 340 -1.42 23.24 -9.69
C LEU A 340 -2.42 22.53 -8.77
N LYS A 341 -2.63 23.04 -7.56
CA LYS A 341 -3.47 22.39 -6.53
C LYS A 341 -4.91 22.14 -7.01
N PRO A 342 -5.64 23.13 -7.59
CA PRO A 342 -6.98 22.89 -8.12
C PRO A 342 -7.02 21.82 -9.22
N ALA A 343 -6.03 21.82 -10.13
CA ALA A 343 -5.94 20.83 -11.21
C ALA A 343 -5.73 19.41 -10.65
N VAL A 344 -4.82 19.27 -9.69
CA VAL A 344 -4.58 17.98 -9.00
C VAL A 344 -5.80 17.54 -8.20
N ALA A 345 -6.48 18.47 -7.52
CA ALA A 345 -7.71 18.16 -6.80
C ALA A 345 -8.78 17.61 -7.73
N GLN A 346 -9.00 18.25 -8.88
CA GLN A 346 -9.97 17.77 -9.86
C GLN A 346 -9.59 16.38 -10.41
N ALA A 347 -8.33 16.18 -10.77
CA ALA A 347 -7.86 14.88 -11.27
C ALA A 347 -8.02 13.74 -10.22
N ILE A 348 -7.79 14.03 -8.94
CA ILE A 348 -8.02 13.07 -7.84
C ILE A 348 -9.51 12.83 -7.62
N ILE A 349 -10.35 13.87 -7.72
CA ILE A 349 -11.81 13.73 -7.65
C ILE A 349 -12.29 12.77 -8.73
N ASP A 350 -11.88 12.98 -9.97
CA ASP A 350 -12.29 12.16 -11.11
C ASP A 350 -11.79 10.73 -10.96
N LEU A 351 -10.53 10.55 -10.53
CA LEU A 351 -9.95 9.24 -10.22
C LEU A 351 -10.74 8.46 -9.16
N LEU A 352 -11.25 9.14 -8.14
CA LEU A 352 -11.99 8.54 -7.03
C LEU A 352 -13.51 8.45 -7.26
N GLU A 353 -14.01 8.93 -8.40
CA GLU A 353 -15.43 8.88 -8.73
C GLU A 353 -16.03 7.45 -8.68
N PRO A 354 -15.37 6.41 -9.21
CA PRO A 354 -15.89 5.04 -9.12
C PRO A 354 -16.09 4.58 -7.68
N ALA A 355 -15.19 4.94 -6.76
CA ALA A 355 -15.32 4.60 -5.34
C ALA A 355 -16.50 5.31 -4.69
N ARG A 356 -16.70 6.60 -4.95
CA ARG A 356 -17.85 7.33 -4.42
C ARG A 356 -19.18 6.74 -4.91
N LYS A 357 -19.30 6.46 -6.20
CA LYS A 357 -20.47 5.78 -6.79
C LYS A 357 -20.69 4.39 -6.18
N TYR A 358 -19.61 3.62 -5.98
CA TYR A 358 -19.67 2.30 -5.34
C TYR A 358 -20.26 2.40 -3.92
N PHE A 359 -19.87 3.42 -3.15
CA PHE A 359 -20.39 3.63 -1.80
C PHE A 359 -21.78 4.30 -1.75
N GLU A 360 -22.49 4.48 -2.86
CA GLU A 360 -23.85 5.04 -2.85
C GLU A 360 -24.93 4.04 -2.39
N ALA A 361 -24.67 2.74 -2.48
CA ALA A 361 -25.61 1.73 -2.01
C ALA A 361 -25.71 1.73 -0.48
N GLU A 362 -26.92 1.54 0.05
CA GLU A 362 -27.23 1.70 1.49
C GLU A 362 -26.34 0.88 2.41
N GLU A 363 -26.09 -0.39 2.10
CA GLU A 363 -25.23 -1.28 2.90
C GLU A 363 -23.80 -0.72 3.05
N ARG A 364 -23.26 -0.18 1.95
CA ARG A 364 -21.89 0.38 1.91
C ARG A 364 -21.83 1.76 2.54
N LYS A 365 -22.88 2.59 2.37
CA LYS A 365 -23.04 3.86 3.10
C LYS A 365 -23.01 3.63 4.60
N TRP A 366 -23.83 2.70 5.09
CA TRP A 366 -23.87 2.36 6.51
C TRP A 366 -22.52 1.88 7.02
N ALA A 367 -21.81 1.01 6.28
CA ALA A 367 -20.50 0.54 6.68
C ALA A 367 -19.45 1.67 6.76
N LEU A 368 -19.51 2.64 5.85
CA LEU A 368 -18.68 3.84 5.90
C LEU A 368 -19.00 4.70 7.12
N GLU A 369 -20.28 4.91 7.43
CA GLU A 369 -20.70 5.67 8.62
C GLU A 369 -20.24 4.99 9.92
N GLU A 370 -20.38 3.67 10.02
CA GLU A 370 -19.85 2.89 11.15
C GLU A 370 -18.33 3.04 11.25
N MET A 371 -17.60 3.02 10.13
CA MET A 371 -16.15 3.25 10.13
C MET A 371 -15.79 4.68 10.57
N LYS A 372 -16.58 5.69 10.19
CA LYS A 372 -16.34 7.09 10.61
C LYS A 372 -16.53 7.29 12.12
N LYS A 373 -17.40 6.52 12.77
CA LYS A 373 -17.64 6.61 14.24
C LYS A 373 -16.51 6.03 15.09
N VAL A 374 -15.65 5.21 14.50
CA VAL A 374 -14.63 4.45 15.24
C VAL A 374 -13.20 4.94 14.96
N ALA A 375 -13.08 5.94 14.08
CA ALA A 375 -11.82 6.53 13.62
C ALA A 375 -11.33 7.64 14.55
#